data_AF-A0AA97CY77-F1
#
_entry.id   AF-A0AA97CY77-F1
#
_cell.length_a   1.000
_cell.length_b   1.000
_cell.length_c   1.000
_cell.angle_alpha   90.00
_cell.angle_beta   90.00
_cell.angle_gamma   90.00
#
_symmetry.space_group_name_H-M   'P 1'
#
loop_
_entity.id
_entity.type
_entity.pdbx_description
1 polymer ?
#
loop_
_entity_poly.entity_id
_entity_poly.type
_entity_poly.pdbx_seq_one_letter_code
_entity_poly.pdbx_strand_id
1 'polypeptide(L)'
;MSTSTTHQFHDPLVGRETEGLSEGFFDRFMFNMHPVAGGGPSIIMGHGRYPLKDTVDGFVVVSTDTDQRNLRYASKLSAADVDGAGPFRFELVEPNQQWRLRLAPNEIGLEFDITWRARTPAWFGEVAVENTSGTPTSFDHLFQSGLYTGTLSIDGETTSVDGWYGQRDRSRGVRTMSGGQGVHIWYQAQFPEFAVGFLLVETRDHQRLLLEGAVMHTNGSLDPVVDVKHALSFSDGLDLVEGTVLVRTAGGKTYRMSADARSGGGYMAGAGYGGHHGNDQGVDHVESNVFPLDGTVSPKVLESALTDRLCVFDVDGVSGSGIFEFALTRSSRYQYRPTL
;
A
#
# COMPACT_ATOMS: atom_id res chain seq x y z
N MET A 1 36.86 3.64 11.67
CA MET A 1 36.39 3.05 10.41
C MET A 1 35.83 1.68 10.74
N SER A 2 34.52 1.63 11.02
CA SER A 2 33.78 0.37 11.17
C SER A 2 33.05 0.17 9.86
N THR A 3 33.36 -0.93 9.18
CA THR A 3 32.71 -1.36 7.95
C THR A 3 31.23 -1.58 8.25
N SER A 4 30.38 -0.67 7.77
CA SER A 4 28.93 -0.81 7.78
C SER A 4 28.58 -2.09 7.01
N THR A 5 28.18 -3.12 7.73
CA THR A 5 27.34 -4.17 7.18
C THR A 5 26.14 -3.48 6.57
N THR A 6 25.93 -3.66 5.27
CA THR A 6 24.74 -3.19 4.54
C THR A 6 23.51 -3.66 5.32
N HIS A 7 22.82 -2.74 6.00
CA HIS A 7 21.53 -3.02 6.62
C HIS A 7 20.56 -3.33 5.49
N GLN A 8 20.34 -4.62 5.22
CA GLN A 8 19.41 -5.09 4.20
C GLN A 8 18.16 -5.58 4.93
N PHE A 9 16.99 -5.20 4.42
CA PHE A 9 15.72 -5.61 4.99
C PHE A 9 15.58 -7.14 4.93
N HIS A 10 15.18 -7.76 6.06
CA HIS A 10 14.96 -9.20 6.12
C HIS A 10 13.65 -9.55 5.40
N ASP A 11 13.79 -9.96 4.15
CA ASP A 11 12.68 -10.09 3.22
C ASP A 11 11.74 -11.29 3.43
N PRO A 12 12.24 -12.50 3.76
CA PRO A 12 11.37 -13.64 3.99
C PRO A 12 10.33 -13.36 5.09
N LEU A 13 9.08 -13.75 4.82
CA LEU A 13 8.01 -13.65 5.81
C LEU A 13 8.31 -14.55 7.01
N VAL A 14 7.91 -14.11 8.21
CA VAL A 14 7.91 -14.99 9.39
C VAL A 14 7.08 -16.24 9.14
N GLY A 15 7.52 -17.36 9.70
CA GLY A 15 6.78 -18.62 9.71
C GLY A 15 6.38 -19.02 11.13
N ARG A 16 5.85 -20.25 11.26
CA ARG A 16 5.41 -20.82 12.55
C ARG A 16 6.59 -21.11 13.48
N GLU A 17 7.75 -21.34 12.90
CA GLU A 17 9.02 -21.60 13.55
C GLU A 17 9.67 -20.33 14.13
N THR A 18 9.12 -19.14 13.85
CA THR A 18 9.67 -17.89 14.35
C THR A 18 9.36 -17.71 15.84
N GLU A 19 10.38 -17.82 16.67
CA GLU A 19 10.29 -17.61 18.12
C GLU A 19 10.53 -16.14 18.52
N GLY A 20 10.16 -15.76 19.75
CA GLY A 20 10.47 -14.45 20.32
C GLY A 20 9.60 -13.28 19.81
N LEU A 21 8.49 -13.57 19.12
CA LEU A 21 7.58 -12.54 18.63
C LEU A 21 6.77 -11.90 19.77
N SER A 22 6.61 -10.58 19.71
CA SER A 22 5.78 -9.83 20.66
C SER A 22 4.29 -10.10 20.44
N GLU A 23 3.48 -9.99 21.50
CA GLU A 23 2.02 -10.05 21.38
C GLU A 23 1.51 -9.02 20.37
N GLY A 24 0.60 -9.44 19.48
CA GLY A 24 0.08 -8.59 18.41
C GLY A 24 1.01 -8.44 17.20
N PHE A 25 2.14 -9.17 17.14
CA PHE A 25 3.02 -9.17 15.98
C PHE A 25 2.30 -9.61 14.71
N PHE A 26 2.50 -8.85 13.64
CA PHE A 26 2.09 -9.20 12.28
C PHE A 26 3.25 -9.03 11.31
N ASP A 27 3.15 -9.67 10.16
CA ASP A 27 4.09 -9.51 9.06
C ASP A 27 3.34 -9.51 7.72
N ARG A 28 3.22 -8.34 7.10
CA ARG A 28 2.34 -8.09 5.95
C ARG A 28 3.09 -7.45 4.81
N PHE A 29 2.86 -7.93 3.60
CA PHE A 29 3.27 -7.24 2.38
C PHE A 29 2.04 -6.77 1.61
N MET A 30 2.21 -5.73 0.84
CA MET A 30 1.28 -5.31 -0.20
C MET A 30 2.07 -5.05 -1.49
N PHE A 31 1.45 -5.38 -2.61
CA PHE A 31 1.89 -4.96 -3.93
C PHE A 31 0.73 -4.26 -4.63
N ASN A 32 1.02 -3.26 -5.44
CA ASN A 32 0.09 -2.76 -6.43
C ASN A 32 0.73 -2.74 -7.80
N MET A 33 -0.10 -2.67 -8.84
CA MET A 33 0.33 -2.52 -10.21
C MET A 33 -0.68 -1.76 -11.04
N HIS A 34 -0.18 -1.03 -12.03
CA HIS A 34 -0.98 -0.24 -12.96
C HIS A 34 -0.17 0.08 -14.23
N PRO A 35 -0.83 0.45 -15.34
CA PRO A 35 -0.14 0.97 -16.51
C PRO A 35 0.68 2.22 -16.17
N VAL A 36 1.81 2.41 -16.87
CA VAL A 36 2.68 3.59 -16.72
C VAL A 36 1.93 4.90 -16.98
N ALA A 37 1.00 4.89 -17.93
CA ALA A 37 0.18 6.05 -18.27
C ALA A 37 -0.87 6.40 -17.19
N GLY A 38 -1.04 5.57 -16.16
CA GLY A 38 -2.17 5.66 -15.24
C GLY A 38 -3.47 5.19 -15.89
N GLY A 39 -4.60 5.77 -15.49
CA GLY A 39 -5.91 5.54 -16.13
C GLY A 39 -6.59 4.19 -15.80
N GLY A 40 -5.84 3.18 -15.37
CA GLY A 40 -6.39 1.89 -14.93
C GLY A 40 -6.22 0.77 -15.98
N PRO A 41 -6.48 -0.49 -15.60
CA PRO A 41 -6.96 -0.91 -14.28
C PRO A 41 -5.88 -0.74 -13.18
N SER A 42 -6.33 -0.64 -11.94
CA SER A 42 -5.46 -0.68 -10.75
C SER A 42 -5.66 -2.00 -10.02
N ILE A 43 -4.58 -2.72 -9.76
CA ILE A 43 -4.63 -3.98 -9.01
C ILE A 43 -3.82 -3.80 -7.73
N ILE A 44 -4.40 -4.18 -6.60
CA ILE A 44 -3.77 -4.14 -5.28
C ILE A 44 -3.92 -5.52 -4.66
N MET A 45 -2.83 -6.07 -4.12
CA MET A 45 -2.81 -7.39 -3.53
C MET A 45 -1.98 -7.39 -2.26
N GLY A 46 -2.41 -8.13 -1.25
CA GLY A 46 -1.71 -8.19 0.03
C GLY A 46 -1.86 -9.54 0.70
N HIS A 47 -0.86 -9.88 1.52
CA HIS A 47 -0.88 -11.09 2.33
C HIS A 47 -0.27 -10.81 3.70
N GLY A 48 -0.90 -11.36 4.73
CA GLY A 48 -0.51 -11.21 6.11
C GLY A 48 -0.34 -12.53 6.84
N ARG A 49 0.64 -12.54 7.74
CA ARG A 49 0.83 -13.61 8.72
C ARG A 49 0.76 -13.07 10.14
N TYR A 50 0.10 -13.84 10.99
CA TYR A 50 -0.11 -13.54 12.39
C TYR A 50 0.24 -14.78 13.23
N PRO A 51 1.53 -15.07 13.44
CA PRO A 51 1.95 -16.35 14.01
C PRO A 51 1.34 -16.66 15.37
N LEU A 52 1.26 -15.66 16.27
CA LEU A 52 0.69 -15.84 17.60
C LEU A 52 -0.83 -16.05 17.60
N LYS A 53 -1.53 -15.68 16.52
CA LYS A 53 -2.96 -15.93 16.35
C LYS A 53 -3.26 -17.22 15.56
N ASP A 54 -2.23 -17.87 15.02
CA ASP A 54 -2.34 -18.97 14.06
C ASP A 54 -3.21 -18.62 12.84
N THR A 55 -3.11 -17.39 12.33
CA THR A 55 -3.90 -16.92 11.17
C THR A 55 -3.03 -16.40 10.05
N VAL A 56 -3.52 -16.61 8.83
CA VAL A 56 -3.08 -15.92 7.62
C VAL A 56 -4.28 -15.34 6.91
N ASP A 57 -4.08 -14.23 6.23
CA ASP A 57 -5.11 -13.62 5.38
C ASP A 57 -4.49 -12.92 4.19
N GLY A 58 -5.35 -12.44 3.30
CA GLY A 58 -4.95 -11.57 2.22
C GLY A 58 -6.12 -11.16 1.38
N PHE A 59 -5.80 -10.37 0.36
CA PHE A 59 -6.78 -9.78 -0.52
C PHE A 59 -6.19 -9.56 -1.91
N VAL A 60 -7.08 -9.51 -2.90
CA VAL A 60 -6.81 -8.93 -4.21
C VAL A 60 -7.97 -8.02 -4.57
N VAL A 61 -7.66 -6.81 -4.99
CA VAL A 61 -8.62 -5.80 -5.43
C VAL A 61 -8.27 -5.40 -6.84
N VAL A 62 -9.24 -5.41 -7.74
CA VAL A 62 -9.14 -4.81 -9.08
C VAL A 62 -10.11 -3.65 -9.18
N SER A 63 -9.62 -2.49 -9.57
CA SER A 63 -10.44 -1.31 -9.90
C SER A 63 -10.35 -1.05 -11.39
N THR A 64 -11.51 -1.00 -12.04
CA THR A 64 -11.71 -0.60 -13.44
C THR A 64 -12.38 0.78 -13.48
N ASP A 65 -12.79 1.24 -14.66
CA ASP A 65 -13.54 2.50 -14.80
C ASP A 65 -14.95 2.43 -14.17
N THR A 66 -15.53 1.23 -14.04
CA THR A 66 -16.94 1.05 -13.67
C THR A 66 -17.14 0.47 -12.28
N ASP A 67 -16.21 -0.38 -11.83
CA ASP A 67 -16.35 -1.11 -10.58
C ASP A 67 -15.00 -1.44 -9.96
N GLN A 68 -15.06 -1.68 -8.64
CA GLN A 68 -14.01 -2.31 -7.88
C GLN A 68 -14.48 -3.67 -7.40
N ARG A 69 -13.74 -4.74 -7.72
CA ARG A 69 -14.02 -6.11 -7.28
C ARG A 69 -12.98 -6.53 -6.27
N ASN A 70 -13.46 -7.09 -5.17
CA ASN A 70 -12.62 -7.44 -4.05
C ASN A 70 -12.73 -8.92 -3.77
N LEU A 71 -11.58 -9.57 -3.67
CA LEU A 71 -11.43 -10.92 -3.20
C LEU A 71 -10.67 -10.87 -1.88
N ARG A 72 -11.16 -11.58 -0.86
CA ARG A 72 -10.49 -11.76 0.42
C ARG A 72 -10.41 -13.25 0.73
N TYR A 73 -9.31 -13.64 1.35
CA TYR A 73 -9.11 -15.02 1.77
C TYR A 73 -8.44 -15.07 3.13
N ALA A 74 -8.69 -16.13 3.88
CA ALA A 74 -8.07 -16.39 5.16
C ALA A 74 -7.94 -17.89 5.42
N SER A 75 -6.97 -18.28 6.23
CA SER A 75 -6.83 -19.66 6.68
C SER A 75 -6.09 -19.70 8.03
N LYS A 76 -5.96 -20.89 8.60
CA LYS A 76 -5.05 -21.12 9.72
C LYS A 76 -3.62 -21.12 9.22
N LEU A 77 -2.73 -20.40 9.88
CA LEU A 77 -1.30 -20.46 9.55
C LEU A 77 -0.78 -21.89 9.65
N SER A 78 -1.35 -22.68 10.56
CA SER A 78 -1.03 -24.08 10.74
C SER A 78 -1.46 -25.03 9.63
N ALA A 79 -2.41 -24.61 8.80
CA ALA A 79 -2.98 -25.40 7.70
C ALA A 79 -2.64 -24.83 6.31
N ALA A 80 -2.24 -23.56 6.23
CA ALA A 80 -1.92 -22.88 4.98
C ALA A 80 -0.54 -23.27 4.43
N ASP A 81 -0.40 -23.13 3.11
CA ASP A 81 0.89 -23.25 2.44
C ASP A 81 1.84 -22.11 2.85
N VAL A 82 3.15 -22.37 2.74
CA VAL A 82 4.18 -21.35 3.01
C VAL A 82 4.19 -20.25 1.92
N ASP A 83 3.52 -20.46 0.79
CA ASP A 83 3.59 -19.59 -0.38
C ASP A 83 2.22 -18.96 -0.73
N GLY A 84 1.25 -18.97 0.17
CA GLY A 84 -0.02 -18.24 0.01
C GLY A 84 -1.22 -18.92 0.69
N ALA A 85 -2.42 -18.45 0.33
CA ALA A 85 -3.69 -19.00 0.78
C ALA A 85 -4.79 -18.64 -0.25
N GLY A 86 -5.93 -19.34 -0.20
CA GLY A 86 -7.00 -19.16 -1.19
C GLY A 86 -6.46 -19.35 -2.62
N PRO A 87 -6.90 -18.53 -3.60
CA PRO A 87 -6.41 -18.60 -4.97
C PRO A 87 -5.09 -17.84 -5.21
N PHE A 88 -4.56 -17.12 -4.21
CA PHE A 88 -3.34 -16.33 -4.34
C PHE A 88 -2.11 -17.12 -3.92
N ARG A 89 -1.03 -16.99 -4.70
CA ARG A 89 0.29 -17.55 -4.40
C ARG A 89 1.39 -16.53 -4.66
N PHE A 90 2.45 -16.58 -3.89
CA PHE A 90 3.64 -15.75 -4.05
C PHE A 90 4.91 -16.59 -3.93
N GLU A 91 5.97 -16.16 -4.61
CA GLU A 91 7.29 -16.77 -4.50
C GLU A 91 8.30 -15.63 -4.33
N LEU A 92 9.05 -15.66 -3.23
CA LEU A 92 10.20 -14.79 -3.04
C LEU A 92 11.38 -15.37 -3.84
N VAL A 93 11.59 -14.85 -5.05
CA VAL A 93 12.61 -15.36 -5.98
C VAL A 93 14.01 -14.88 -5.57
N GLU A 94 14.13 -13.59 -5.27
CA GLU A 94 15.38 -12.99 -4.81
C GLU A 94 15.08 -11.87 -3.78
N PRO A 95 15.59 -11.98 -2.52
CA PRO A 95 15.37 -10.99 -1.47
C PRO A 95 15.61 -9.54 -1.91
N ASN A 96 14.59 -8.71 -1.72
CA ASN A 96 14.55 -7.28 -2.06
C ASN A 96 14.76 -6.96 -3.55
N GLN A 97 14.71 -7.96 -4.43
CA GLN A 97 14.96 -7.81 -5.86
C GLN A 97 13.83 -8.35 -6.74
N GLN A 98 13.28 -9.52 -6.42
CA GLN A 98 12.34 -10.19 -7.32
C GLN A 98 11.32 -11.05 -6.58
N TRP A 99 10.06 -10.90 -6.96
CA TRP A 99 8.93 -11.70 -6.48
C TRP A 99 8.11 -12.18 -7.67
N ARG A 100 7.57 -13.40 -7.59
CA ARG A 100 6.54 -13.87 -8.51
C ARG A 100 5.21 -13.96 -7.77
N LEU A 101 4.16 -13.43 -8.37
CA LEU A 101 2.81 -13.38 -7.80
C LEU A 101 1.85 -14.05 -8.78
N ARG A 102 0.96 -14.89 -8.26
CA ARG A 102 -0.02 -15.64 -9.06
C ARG A 102 -1.39 -15.58 -8.41
N LEU A 103 -2.41 -15.42 -9.25
CA LEU A 103 -3.80 -15.54 -8.85
C LEU A 103 -4.50 -16.50 -9.79
N ALA A 104 -4.94 -17.63 -9.23
CA ALA A 104 -5.67 -18.68 -9.94
C ALA A 104 -7.12 -18.25 -10.25
N PRO A 105 -7.85 -18.95 -11.14
CA PRO A 105 -9.26 -18.67 -11.44
C PRO A 105 -10.12 -18.52 -10.18
N ASN A 106 -10.94 -17.48 -10.15
CA ASN A 106 -11.74 -17.11 -8.98
C ASN A 106 -12.97 -16.27 -9.39
N GLU A 107 -13.81 -15.93 -8.42
CA GLU A 107 -15.12 -15.31 -8.64
C GLU A 107 -15.09 -13.82 -9.03
N ILE A 108 -13.97 -13.11 -8.87
CA ILE A 108 -13.87 -11.69 -9.29
C ILE A 108 -13.44 -11.54 -10.76
N GLY A 109 -13.17 -12.65 -11.46
CA GLY A 109 -12.79 -12.65 -12.88
C GLY A 109 -11.37 -12.17 -13.16
N LEU A 110 -10.53 -12.08 -12.13
CA LEU A 110 -9.14 -11.64 -12.23
C LEU A 110 -8.19 -12.83 -12.13
N GLU A 111 -7.27 -12.96 -13.08
CA GLU A 111 -6.20 -13.97 -13.04
C GLU A 111 -4.88 -13.34 -13.42
N PHE A 112 -3.77 -13.79 -12.83
CA PHE A 112 -2.44 -13.33 -13.24
C PHE A 112 -1.33 -14.32 -12.92
N ASP A 113 -0.26 -14.24 -13.71
CA ASP A 113 1.05 -14.81 -13.40
C ASP A 113 2.09 -13.76 -13.79
N ILE A 114 2.64 -13.11 -12.78
CA ILE A 114 3.44 -11.88 -12.95
C ILE A 114 4.69 -11.95 -12.10
N THR A 115 5.76 -11.34 -12.61
CA THR A 115 7.00 -11.14 -11.88
C THR A 115 7.20 -9.66 -11.63
N TRP A 116 7.27 -9.29 -10.35
CA TRP A 116 7.72 -7.98 -9.91
C TRP A 116 9.24 -7.96 -9.76
N ARG A 117 9.87 -6.91 -10.28
CA ARG A 117 11.31 -6.66 -10.14
C ARG A 117 11.55 -5.28 -9.57
N ALA A 118 12.45 -5.19 -8.59
CA ALA A 118 12.90 -3.93 -8.02
C ALA A 118 13.43 -3.02 -9.13
N ARG A 119 12.95 -1.78 -9.13
CA ARG A 119 13.35 -0.71 -10.06
C ARG A 119 14.23 0.32 -9.36
N THR A 120 14.06 0.46 -8.06
CA THR A 120 14.84 1.36 -7.20
C THR A 120 15.35 0.59 -5.98
N PRO A 121 16.31 1.16 -5.22
CA PRO A 121 16.55 0.69 -3.86
C PRO A 121 15.26 0.78 -3.03
N ALA A 122 15.12 -0.10 -2.05
CA ALA A 122 14.09 0.03 -1.03
C ALA A 122 14.44 1.17 -0.08
N TRP A 123 13.45 1.98 0.27
CA TRP A 123 13.49 2.70 1.55
C TRP A 123 13.02 1.73 2.63
N PHE A 124 13.71 1.69 3.77
CA PHE A 124 13.24 0.99 4.95
C PHE A 124 13.55 1.78 6.22
N GLY A 125 12.67 1.69 7.21
CA GLY A 125 12.81 2.36 8.50
C GLY A 125 11.98 1.65 9.57
N GLU A 126 12.07 2.15 10.80
CA GLU A 126 11.23 1.70 11.91
C GLU A 126 10.25 2.80 12.28
N VAL A 127 8.95 2.48 12.30
CA VAL A 127 7.91 3.36 12.83
C VAL A 127 7.75 3.07 14.31
N ALA A 128 8.24 3.99 15.14
CA ALA A 128 8.08 3.94 16.60
C ALA A 128 7.20 5.10 17.07
N VAL A 129 6.04 4.80 17.67
CA VAL A 129 5.12 5.80 18.23
C VAL A 129 4.71 5.39 19.65
N GLU A 130 4.93 6.28 20.60
CA GLU A 130 4.41 6.13 21.97
C GLU A 130 2.90 6.37 21.99
N ASN A 131 2.14 5.41 22.55
CA ASN A 131 0.70 5.53 22.68
C ASN A 131 0.32 5.85 24.12
N THR A 132 -0.72 6.67 24.30
CA THR A 132 -1.30 6.98 25.62
C THR A 132 -1.90 5.76 26.32
N SER A 133 -2.21 4.69 25.57
CA SER A 133 -2.71 3.41 26.08
C SER A 133 -1.63 2.48 26.66
N GLY A 134 -0.34 2.85 26.55
CA GLY A 134 0.77 2.16 27.21
C GLY A 134 1.51 1.10 26.38
N THR A 135 0.94 0.59 25.27
CA THR A 135 1.65 -0.29 24.33
C THR A 135 2.15 0.50 23.12
N PRO A 136 3.47 0.72 22.97
CA PRO A 136 4.01 1.43 21.81
C PRO A 136 3.69 0.71 20.50
N THR A 137 3.57 1.48 19.44
CA THR A 137 3.65 0.96 18.08
C THR A 137 5.13 0.91 17.69
N SER A 138 5.60 -0.24 17.22
CA SER A 138 6.95 -0.44 16.69
C SER A 138 6.85 -1.47 15.57
N PHE A 139 7.09 -1.04 14.34
CA PHE A 139 7.13 -1.93 13.17
C PHE A 139 8.14 -1.45 12.15
N ASP A 140 8.83 -2.40 11.51
CA ASP A 140 9.64 -2.10 10.33
C ASP A 140 8.71 -1.82 9.16
N HIS A 141 9.07 -0.82 8.37
CA HIS A 141 8.33 -0.37 7.21
C HIS A 141 9.26 -0.29 6.00
N LEU A 142 8.81 -0.76 4.85
CA LEU A 142 9.56 -0.72 3.60
C LEU A 142 8.65 -0.29 2.46
N PHE A 143 9.22 0.54 1.59
CA PHE A 143 8.65 0.93 0.29
C PHE A 143 9.67 0.62 -0.80
N GLN A 144 9.24 0.02 -1.90
CA GLN A 144 10.11 -0.22 -3.04
C GLN A 144 9.35 -0.16 -4.37
N SER A 145 9.80 0.71 -5.29
CA SER A 145 9.27 0.79 -6.65
C SER A 145 9.79 -0.37 -7.49
N GLY A 146 8.93 -0.89 -8.36
CA GLY A 146 9.29 -1.96 -9.28
C GLY A 146 8.53 -1.93 -10.59
N LEU A 147 8.88 -2.90 -11.44
CA LEU A 147 8.28 -3.14 -12.74
C LEU A 147 7.73 -4.56 -12.80
N TYR A 148 6.67 -4.73 -13.57
CA TYR A 148 6.08 -6.02 -13.83
C TYR A 148 6.47 -6.57 -15.20
N THR A 149 6.45 -7.90 -15.26
CA THR A 149 6.45 -8.69 -16.49
C THR A 149 5.47 -9.84 -16.34
N GLY A 150 4.89 -10.32 -17.45
CA GLY A 150 3.93 -11.43 -17.44
C GLY A 150 2.55 -11.03 -17.95
N THR A 151 1.51 -11.73 -17.50
CA THR A 151 0.16 -11.57 -18.04
C THR A 151 -0.89 -11.44 -16.94
N LEU A 152 -1.90 -10.63 -17.24
CA LEU A 152 -3.10 -10.40 -16.45
C LEU A 152 -4.32 -10.69 -17.33
N SER A 153 -5.35 -11.34 -16.78
CA SER A 153 -6.63 -11.55 -17.43
C SER A 153 -7.76 -10.96 -16.57
N ILE A 154 -8.63 -10.18 -17.18
CA ILE A 154 -9.87 -9.67 -16.57
C ILE A 154 -11.02 -10.12 -17.46
N ASP A 155 -11.97 -10.87 -16.90
CA ASP A 155 -13.14 -11.40 -17.62
C ASP A 155 -12.79 -12.17 -18.90
N GLY A 156 -11.65 -12.85 -18.89
CA GLY A 156 -11.13 -13.63 -20.02
C GLY A 156 -10.31 -12.81 -21.04
N GLU A 157 -10.24 -11.49 -20.90
CA GLU A 157 -9.38 -10.63 -21.74
C GLU A 157 -7.97 -10.55 -21.15
N THR A 158 -7.01 -11.13 -21.85
CA THR A 158 -5.61 -11.19 -21.40
C THR A 158 -4.77 -10.06 -21.99
N THR A 159 -4.01 -9.37 -21.14
CA THR A 159 -3.09 -8.29 -21.48
C THR A 159 -1.70 -8.57 -20.91
N SER A 160 -0.63 -8.19 -21.65
CA SER A 160 0.73 -8.16 -21.10
C SER A 160 0.89 -6.99 -20.15
N VAL A 161 1.54 -7.26 -19.01
CA VAL A 161 1.86 -6.24 -18.00
C VAL A 161 3.33 -5.81 -18.06
N ASP A 162 4.01 -6.17 -19.14
CA ASP A 162 5.43 -5.86 -19.31
C ASP A 162 5.66 -4.33 -19.25
N GLY A 163 6.50 -3.93 -18.29
CA GLY A 163 6.82 -2.52 -18.06
C GLY A 163 5.79 -1.76 -17.23
N TRP A 164 4.71 -2.40 -16.76
CA TRP A 164 3.79 -1.77 -15.80
C TRP A 164 4.54 -1.38 -14.53
N TYR A 165 4.19 -0.23 -13.99
CA TYR A 165 4.69 0.22 -12.70
C TYR A 165 3.97 -0.50 -11.57
N GLY A 166 4.65 -0.55 -10.43
CA GLY A 166 3.97 -0.79 -9.18
C GLY A 166 4.86 -0.70 -7.97
N GLN A 167 4.22 -0.66 -6.82
CA GLN A 167 4.88 -0.45 -5.55
C GLN A 167 4.76 -1.69 -4.70
N ARG A 168 5.85 -1.98 -4.00
CA ARG A 168 5.91 -2.95 -2.93
C ARG A 168 5.93 -2.22 -1.58
N ASP A 169 5.11 -2.68 -0.66
CA ASP A 169 5.08 -2.28 0.74
C ASP A 169 5.33 -3.49 1.65
N ARG A 170 6.00 -3.28 2.78
CA ARG A 170 6.13 -4.28 3.83
C ARG A 170 6.03 -3.60 5.19
N SER A 171 5.19 -4.16 6.06
CA SER A 171 5.07 -3.75 7.44
C SER A 171 5.16 -4.96 8.36
N ARG A 172 6.04 -4.92 9.37
CA ARG A 172 6.20 -6.03 10.33
C ARG A 172 6.52 -5.58 11.74
N GLY A 173 5.82 -6.10 12.73
CA GLY A 173 5.96 -5.66 14.11
C GLY A 173 4.62 -5.54 14.81
N VAL A 174 4.53 -4.63 15.77
CA VAL A 174 3.34 -4.37 16.59
C VAL A 174 2.75 -3.01 16.22
N ARG A 175 1.49 -3.01 15.78
CA ARG A 175 0.75 -1.79 15.44
C ARG A 175 -0.47 -1.65 16.33
N THR A 176 -0.42 -0.65 17.20
CA THR A 176 -1.44 -0.33 18.22
C THR A 176 -2.03 1.07 18.03
N MET A 177 -1.42 1.90 17.18
CA MET A 177 -1.97 3.21 16.79
C MET A 177 -3.39 3.05 16.23
N SER A 178 -4.34 3.71 16.89
CA SER A 178 -5.74 3.80 16.46
C SER A 178 -6.33 5.14 16.89
N GLY A 179 -7.20 5.71 16.06
CA GLY A 179 -7.91 6.95 16.35
C GLY A 179 -7.02 8.22 16.32
N GLY A 180 -7.62 9.38 16.57
CA GLY A 180 -6.92 10.67 16.70
C GLY A 180 -6.35 11.28 15.41
N GLN A 181 -6.18 10.50 14.36
CA GLN A 181 -5.69 10.96 13.06
C GLN A 181 -6.71 11.87 12.38
N GLY A 182 -6.20 12.96 11.80
CA GLY A 182 -6.91 13.89 10.94
C GLY A 182 -6.75 13.51 9.48
N VAL A 183 -5.50 13.39 9.03
CA VAL A 183 -5.12 13.00 7.67
C VAL A 183 -4.00 11.96 7.76
N HIS A 184 -4.16 10.87 7.01
CA HIS A 184 -3.12 9.89 6.72
C HIS A 184 -2.83 9.94 5.23
N ILE A 185 -1.55 9.94 4.84
CA ILE A 185 -1.11 9.89 3.45
C ILE A 185 0.02 8.89 3.32
N TRP A 186 -0.15 7.88 2.49
CA TRP A 186 0.96 7.07 1.96
C TRP A 186 1.06 7.32 0.46
N TYR A 187 2.14 7.96 0.05
CA TYR A 187 2.28 8.53 -1.29
C TYR A 187 3.37 7.80 -2.05
N GLN A 188 3.02 7.22 -3.19
CA GLN A 188 3.90 6.37 -3.99
C GLN A 188 3.81 6.77 -5.46
N ALA A 189 4.39 7.93 -5.78
CA ALA A 189 4.42 8.43 -7.15
C ALA A 189 5.63 7.88 -7.92
N GLN A 190 5.39 7.33 -9.10
CA GLN A 190 6.43 6.75 -9.94
C GLN A 190 6.62 7.57 -11.22
N PHE A 191 7.86 7.98 -11.47
CA PHE A 191 8.30 8.73 -12.65
C PHE A 191 9.39 7.94 -13.38
N PRO A 192 9.76 8.25 -14.63
CA PRO A 192 10.73 7.46 -15.39
C PRO A 192 12.11 7.24 -14.75
N GLU A 193 12.60 8.17 -13.92
CA GLU A 193 13.94 8.11 -13.31
C GLU A 193 13.93 7.95 -11.78
N PHE A 194 12.77 8.08 -11.14
CA PHE A 194 12.66 8.00 -9.69
C PHE A 194 11.25 7.65 -9.24
N ALA A 195 11.11 7.29 -7.98
CA ALA A 195 9.83 7.20 -7.28
C ALA A 195 9.90 8.06 -6.01
N VAL A 196 8.79 8.66 -5.63
CA VAL A 196 8.64 9.40 -4.37
C VAL A 196 7.75 8.56 -3.46
N GLY A 197 8.33 8.06 -2.38
CA GLY A 197 7.64 7.22 -1.38
C GLY A 197 7.69 7.86 0.00
N PHE A 198 6.54 8.12 0.62
CA PHE A 198 6.49 8.56 2.02
C PHE A 198 5.21 8.16 2.74
N LEU A 199 5.28 8.07 4.07
CA LEU A 199 4.13 8.02 4.97
C LEU A 199 4.10 9.32 5.80
N LEU A 200 2.97 10.02 5.76
CA LEU A 200 2.67 11.20 6.56
C LEU A 200 1.40 10.95 7.37
N VAL A 201 1.46 11.21 8.67
CA VAL A 201 0.29 11.17 9.55
C VAL A 201 0.18 12.50 10.29
N GLU A 202 -0.98 13.12 10.19
CA GLU A 202 -1.34 14.33 10.93
C GLU A 202 -2.55 14.07 11.84
N THR A 203 -2.53 14.69 13.01
CA THR A 203 -3.59 14.61 14.00
C THR A 203 -4.77 15.53 13.66
N ARG A 204 -5.89 15.37 14.38
CA ARG A 204 -7.09 16.23 14.20
C ARG A 204 -6.89 17.70 14.58
N ASP A 205 -5.86 18.01 15.35
CA ASP A 205 -5.41 19.36 15.69
C ASP A 205 -4.26 19.86 14.80
N HIS A 206 -4.06 19.22 13.64
CA HIS A 206 -3.12 19.63 12.59
C HIS A 206 -1.65 19.59 13.01
N GLN A 207 -1.30 18.67 13.91
CA GLN A 207 0.10 18.41 14.25
C GLN A 207 0.61 17.21 13.45
N ARG A 208 1.83 17.31 12.94
CA ARG A 208 2.52 16.19 12.29
C ARG A 208 2.92 15.17 13.35
N LEU A 209 2.37 13.97 13.24
CA LEU A 209 2.69 12.84 14.12
C LEU A 209 3.85 12.01 13.55
N LEU A 210 3.85 11.77 12.23
CA LEU A 210 4.82 10.93 11.56
C LEU A 210 5.13 11.52 10.18
N LEU A 211 6.41 11.54 9.81
CA LEU A 211 6.85 11.69 8.43
C LEU A 211 8.10 10.83 8.22
N GLU A 212 8.02 9.93 7.25
CA GLU A 212 9.12 9.07 6.85
C GLU A 212 9.05 8.77 5.36
N GLY A 213 10.19 8.52 4.73
CA GLY A 213 10.24 8.21 3.31
C GLY A 213 11.48 8.74 2.61
N ALA A 214 11.52 8.54 1.30
CA ALA A 214 12.60 8.98 0.43
C ALA A 214 12.14 9.17 -1.01
N VAL A 215 12.92 9.95 -1.75
CA VAL A 215 12.97 9.85 -3.20
C VAL A 215 13.96 8.75 -3.56
N MET A 216 13.46 7.72 -4.26
CA MET A 216 14.20 6.52 -4.64
C MET A 216 14.52 6.61 -6.13
N HIS A 217 15.80 6.71 -6.50
CA HIS A 217 16.23 6.88 -7.88
C HIS A 217 16.59 5.54 -8.54
N THR A 218 16.34 5.42 -9.85
CA THR A 218 16.68 4.20 -10.63
C THR A 218 18.18 4.00 -10.79
N ASN A 219 18.98 5.05 -10.58
CA ASN A 219 20.45 4.97 -10.55
C ASN A 219 21.00 4.39 -9.24
N GLY A 220 20.13 4.02 -8.29
CA GLY A 220 20.52 3.41 -7.02
C GLY A 220 20.64 4.39 -5.85
N SER A 221 20.38 5.69 -6.02
CA SER A 221 20.42 6.64 -4.90
C SER A 221 19.10 6.74 -4.14
N LEU A 222 19.20 7.00 -2.83
CA LEU A 222 18.10 7.32 -1.94
C LEU A 222 18.31 8.73 -1.38
N ASP A 223 17.29 9.58 -1.47
CA ASP A 223 17.32 10.93 -0.93
C ASP A 223 16.17 11.11 0.08
N PRO A 224 16.45 11.07 1.40
CA PRO A 224 15.43 11.10 2.44
C PRO A 224 14.49 12.30 2.32
N VAL A 225 13.18 12.06 2.52
CA VAL A 225 12.19 13.13 2.62
C VAL A 225 12.29 13.75 4.01
N VAL A 226 12.40 15.08 4.07
CA VAL A 226 12.53 15.83 5.34
C VAL A 226 11.34 16.75 5.61
N ASP A 227 10.58 17.10 4.58
CA ASP A 227 9.36 17.90 4.73
C ASP A 227 8.36 17.61 3.62
N VAL A 228 7.08 17.60 3.98
CA VAL A 228 5.95 17.46 3.07
C VAL A 228 4.92 18.53 3.38
N LYS A 229 4.46 19.23 2.35
CA LYS A 229 3.29 20.11 2.39
C LYS A 229 2.28 19.67 1.36
N HIS A 230 1.00 19.92 1.62
CA HIS A 230 -0.07 19.46 0.75
C HIS A 230 -1.22 20.47 0.69
N ALA A 231 -1.86 20.54 -0.48
CA ALA A 231 -3.13 21.21 -0.72
C ALA A 231 -4.01 20.25 -1.52
N LEU A 232 -4.95 19.60 -0.84
CA LEU A 232 -5.79 18.52 -1.37
C LEU A 232 -7.23 18.98 -1.48
N SER A 233 -7.95 18.45 -2.47
CA SER A 233 -9.38 18.66 -2.67
C SER A 233 -10.12 17.35 -2.47
N PHE A 234 -11.19 17.38 -1.69
CA PHE A 234 -12.01 16.22 -1.39
C PHE A 234 -13.46 16.45 -1.83
N SER A 235 -14.13 15.39 -2.25
CA SER A 235 -15.57 15.38 -2.51
C SER A 235 -16.38 15.38 -1.22
N ASP A 236 -17.71 15.58 -1.32
CA ASP A 236 -18.64 15.44 -0.18
C ASP A 236 -18.65 14.01 0.43
N GLY A 237 -18.19 13.03 -0.36
CA GLY A 237 -17.98 11.65 0.03
C GLY A 237 -16.67 11.42 0.80
N LEU A 238 -15.91 12.48 1.09
CA LEU A 238 -14.57 12.47 1.69
C LEU A 238 -13.53 11.73 0.84
N ASP A 239 -13.76 11.65 -0.48
CA ASP A 239 -12.86 11.02 -1.43
C ASP A 239 -11.92 12.07 -2.06
N LEU A 240 -10.68 11.69 -2.36
CA LEU A 240 -9.69 12.60 -2.95
C LEU A 240 -10.05 12.82 -4.42
N VAL A 241 -10.09 14.09 -4.84
CA VAL A 241 -10.36 14.47 -6.23
C VAL A 241 -9.04 14.81 -6.93
N GLU A 242 -8.25 15.68 -6.30
CA GLU A 242 -6.96 16.14 -6.82
C GLU A 242 -6.16 16.81 -5.70
N GLY A 243 -4.89 17.13 -5.96
CA GLY A 243 -4.10 17.90 -5.02
C GLY A 243 -2.74 18.31 -5.54
N THR A 244 -2.07 19.16 -4.75
CA THR A 244 -0.65 19.47 -4.90
C THR A 244 0.10 19.01 -3.67
N VAL A 245 1.21 18.31 -3.87
CA VAL A 245 2.13 17.85 -2.82
C VAL A 245 3.51 18.46 -3.08
N LEU A 246 4.08 19.12 -2.08
CA LEU A 246 5.44 19.65 -2.11
C LEU A 246 6.31 18.80 -1.20
N VAL A 247 7.31 18.13 -1.76
CA VAL A 247 8.28 17.31 -1.04
C VAL A 247 9.63 18.01 -1.03
N ARG A 248 10.28 18.11 0.13
CA ARG A 248 11.67 18.53 0.27
C ARG A 248 12.52 17.38 0.78
N THR A 249 13.73 17.26 0.24
CA THR A 249 14.65 16.18 0.58
C THR A 249 15.88 16.67 1.34
N ALA A 250 16.57 15.74 2.01
CA ALA A 250 17.82 16.02 2.71
C ALA A 250 18.93 16.50 1.76
N GLY A 251 18.92 16.04 0.50
CA GLY A 251 19.78 16.51 -0.57
C GLY A 251 19.47 17.94 -1.05
N GLY A 252 18.48 18.62 -0.47
CA GLY A 252 18.12 20.00 -0.79
C GLY A 252 17.24 20.16 -2.02
N LYS A 253 16.73 19.06 -2.59
CA LYS A 253 15.80 19.10 -3.73
C LYS A 253 14.39 19.38 -3.25
N THR A 254 13.58 19.94 -4.14
CA THR A 254 12.15 20.19 -3.93
C THR A 254 11.37 19.69 -5.12
N TYR A 255 10.33 18.91 -4.88
CA TYR A 255 9.43 18.36 -5.90
C TYR A 255 8.03 18.88 -5.62
N ARG A 256 7.48 19.67 -6.55
CA ARG A 256 6.08 20.13 -6.49
C ARG A 256 5.26 19.30 -7.46
N MET A 257 4.54 18.32 -6.94
CA MET A 257 3.77 17.37 -7.73
C MET A 257 2.29 17.73 -7.70
N SER A 258 1.67 17.80 -8.87
CA SER A 258 0.21 17.72 -8.97
C SER A 258 -0.22 16.25 -8.96
N ALA A 259 -1.41 15.98 -8.44
CA ALA A 259 -2.03 14.65 -8.40
C ALA A 259 -3.47 14.74 -8.88
N ASP A 260 -3.82 13.93 -9.87
CA ASP A 260 -5.18 13.71 -10.36
C ASP A 260 -5.67 12.35 -9.86
N ALA A 261 -6.68 12.36 -8.98
CA ALA A 261 -7.19 11.20 -8.26
C ALA A 261 -8.57 10.74 -8.76
N ARG A 262 -9.00 11.23 -9.93
CA ARG A 262 -10.36 11.04 -10.47
C ARG A 262 -10.62 9.65 -11.10
N SER A 263 -9.62 8.77 -11.10
CA SER A 263 -9.73 7.39 -11.60
C SER A 263 -10.72 6.51 -10.84
N GLY A 264 -11.13 6.89 -9.63
CA GLY A 264 -12.03 6.09 -8.79
C GLY A 264 -11.37 4.85 -8.18
N GLY A 265 -12.14 4.11 -7.37
CA GLY A 265 -11.69 2.84 -6.77
C GLY A 265 -10.62 2.97 -5.69
N GLY A 266 -9.91 1.87 -5.45
CA GLY A 266 -8.90 1.75 -4.40
C GLY A 266 -9.48 1.76 -2.98
N TYR A 267 -10.77 1.52 -2.78
CA TYR A 267 -11.39 1.54 -1.45
C TYR A 267 -10.92 0.35 -0.61
N MET A 268 -10.06 0.60 0.39
CA MET A 268 -9.39 -0.46 1.14
C MET A 268 -10.31 -1.20 2.13
N ALA A 269 -11.54 -0.71 2.34
CA ALA A 269 -12.59 -1.51 2.97
C ALA A 269 -12.82 -2.85 2.22
N GLY A 270 -12.71 -2.83 0.88
CA GLY A 270 -12.77 -4.03 0.06
C GLY A 270 -11.59 -4.98 0.30
N ALA A 271 -10.45 -4.47 0.74
CA ALA A 271 -9.28 -5.25 1.12
C ALA A 271 -9.32 -5.75 2.58
N GLY A 272 -10.39 -5.53 3.33
CA GLY A 272 -10.49 -5.93 4.75
C GLY A 272 -9.94 -4.90 5.74
N TYR A 273 -9.55 -3.71 5.28
CA TYR A 273 -9.24 -2.61 6.19
C TYR A 273 -10.52 -2.13 6.87
N GLY A 274 -10.43 -1.85 8.18
CA GLY A 274 -11.61 -1.63 9.03
C GLY A 274 -11.68 -2.57 10.24
N GLY A 275 -10.76 -3.54 10.34
CA GLY A 275 -10.61 -4.40 11.52
C GLY A 275 -10.73 -5.90 11.24
N HIS A 276 -10.69 -6.32 9.98
CA HIS A 276 -10.87 -7.73 9.60
C HIS A 276 -9.58 -8.54 9.59
N HIS A 277 -8.43 -7.86 9.53
CA HIS A 277 -7.13 -8.49 9.41
C HIS A 277 -6.67 -9.26 10.65
N GLY A 278 -6.16 -10.48 10.43
CA GLY A 278 -5.68 -11.41 11.43
C GLY A 278 -6.77 -12.08 12.26
N ASN A 279 -8.04 -11.87 11.91
CA ASN A 279 -9.18 -12.55 12.55
C ASN A 279 -9.24 -14.02 12.11
N ASP A 280 -9.70 -14.88 13.01
CA ASP A 280 -9.90 -16.29 12.72
C ASP A 280 -11.18 -16.49 11.91
N GLN A 281 -11.04 -16.94 10.66
CA GLN A 281 -12.14 -17.28 9.76
C GLN A 281 -12.24 -18.79 9.51
N GLY A 282 -11.48 -19.61 10.24
CA GLY A 282 -11.33 -21.03 9.97
C GLY A 282 -10.30 -21.33 8.88
N VAL A 283 -10.43 -22.50 8.25
CA VAL A 283 -9.51 -22.99 7.22
C VAL A 283 -10.08 -22.70 5.84
N ASP A 284 -9.25 -22.12 4.97
CA ASP A 284 -9.51 -21.88 3.54
C ASP A 284 -10.79 -21.08 3.25
N HIS A 285 -11.05 -20.07 4.08
CA HIS A 285 -12.11 -19.08 3.85
C HIS A 285 -11.79 -18.24 2.62
N VAL A 286 -12.79 -18.05 1.77
CA VAL A 286 -12.73 -17.16 0.59
C VAL A 286 -14.06 -16.42 0.49
N GLU A 287 -13.99 -15.13 0.22
CA GLU A 287 -15.17 -14.29 -0.02
C GLU A 287 -14.86 -13.18 -1.02
N SER A 288 -15.91 -12.63 -1.62
CA SER A 288 -15.80 -11.46 -2.48
C SER A 288 -16.99 -10.52 -2.35
N ASN A 289 -16.80 -9.30 -2.84
CA ASN A 289 -17.86 -8.35 -3.10
C ASN A 289 -17.43 -7.35 -4.19
N VAL A 290 -18.40 -6.56 -4.66
CA VAL A 290 -18.18 -5.54 -5.70
C VAL A 290 -18.68 -4.19 -5.18
N PHE A 291 -17.89 -3.14 -5.42
CA PHE A 291 -18.28 -1.76 -5.22
C PHE A 291 -18.47 -1.08 -6.58
N PRO A 292 -19.68 -0.58 -6.90
CA PRO A 292 -19.85 0.24 -8.09
C PRO A 292 -19.09 1.57 -7.94
N LEU A 293 -18.48 2.05 -9.03
CA LEU A 293 -17.79 3.34 -9.09
C LEU A 293 -18.66 4.42 -9.72
N ASP A 294 -19.96 4.41 -9.40
CA ASP A 294 -20.98 5.35 -9.85
C ASP A 294 -21.23 6.51 -8.85
N GLY A 295 -20.40 6.60 -7.81
CA GLY A 295 -20.50 7.59 -6.73
C GLY A 295 -21.41 7.18 -5.56
N THR A 296 -22.02 5.99 -5.60
CA THR A 296 -22.82 5.47 -4.46
C THR A 296 -21.93 4.95 -3.32
N VAL A 297 -20.69 4.59 -3.61
CA VAL A 297 -19.67 4.16 -2.64
C VAL A 297 -18.67 5.28 -2.41
N SER A 298 -18.29 5.51 -1.14
CA SER A 298 -17.26 6.51 -0.79
C SER A 298 -16.60 6.22 0.57
N PRO A 299 -15.45 6.84 0.87
CA PRO A 299 -14.77 6.70 2.17
C PRO A 299 -15.64 7.08 3.37
N LYS A 300 -16.65 7.92 3.17
CA LYS A 300 -17.61 8.34 4.20
C LYS A 300 -18.51 7.20 4.67
N VAL A 301 -18.99 6.36 3.75
CA VAL A 301 -20.01 5.33 4.02
C VAL A 301 -19.43 3.94 4.26
N LEU A 302 -18.23 3.67 3.75
CA LEU A 302 -17.54 2.40 3.96
C LEU A 302 -17.01 2.23 5.38
N GLU A 303 -16.71 0.99 5.77
CA GLU A 303 -16.19 0.65 7.10
C GLU A 303 -14.84 1.32 7.38
N SER A 304 -14.00 1.44 6.34
CA SER A 304 -12.74 2.16 6.36
C SER A 304 -12.80 3.40 5.47
N ALA A 305 -12.15 4.48 5.93
CA ALA A 305 -11.94 5.69 5.14
C ALA A 305 -10.64 5.65 4.32
N LEU A 306 -9.86 4.57 4.44
CA LEU A 306 -8.60 4.39 3.73
C LEU A 306 -8.86 4.03 2.27
N THR A 307 -8.14 4.70 1.37
CA THR A 307 -8.22 4.50 -0.07
C THR A 307 -6.82 4.49 -0.64
N ASP A 308 -6.49 3.54 -1.52
CA ASP A 308 -5.27 3.44 -2.31
C ASP A 308 -5.57 3.89 -3.74
N ARG A 309 -5.67 5.20 -3.96
CA ARG A 309 -6.15 5.74 -5.23
C ARG A 309 -5.04 5.72 -6.28
N LEU A 310 -5.29 5.13 -7.44
CA LEU A 310 -4.42 5.29 -8.61
C LEU A 310 -4.50 6.75 -9.08
N CYS A 311 -3.38 7.44 -9.11
CA CYS A 311 -3.30 8.83 -9.54
C CYS A 311 -2.38 8.98 -10.74
N VAL A 312 -2.67 9.99 -11.54
CA VAL A 312 -1.69 10.56 -12.48
C VAL A 312 -1.01 11.73 -11.78
N PHE A 313 0.31 11.79 -11.89
CA PHE A 313 1.13 12.84 -11.29
C PHE A 313 1.82 13.66 -12.37
N ASP A 314 2.12 14.92 -12.07
CA ASP A 314 3.02 15.75 -12.87
C ASP A 314 3.99 16.48 -11.96
N VAL A 315 5.28 16.47 -12.33
CA VAL A 315 6.32 17.29 -11.71
C VAL A 315 7.13 17.96 -12.81
N ASP A 316 7.03 19.28 -12.89
CA ASP A 316 7.74 20.10 -13.88
C ASP A 316 7.57 19.61 -15.34
N GLY A 317 6.36 19.14 -15.69
CA GLY A 317 6.03 18.60 -17.02
C GLY A 317 6.42 17.13 -17.24
N VAL A 318 6.98 16.46 -16.23
CA VAL A 318 7.25 15.02 -16.25
C VAL A 318 6.05 14.28 -15.68
N SER A 319 5.34 13.56 -16.55
CA SER A 319 4.22 12.71 -16.15
C SER A 319 4.71 11.50 -15.34
N GLY A 320 3.98 11.21 -14.27
CA GLY A 320 4.11 10.00 -13.47
C GLY A 320 2.74 9.38 -13.19
N SER A 321 2.76 8.20 -12.58
CA SER A 321 1.56 7.53 -12.08
C SER A 321 1.91 6.74 -10.83
N GLY A 322 0.92 6.37 -10.03
CA GLY A 322 1.16 5.65 -8.78
C GLY A 322 0.00 5.72 -7.83
N ILE A 323 0.22 5.24 -6.60
CA ILE A 323 -0.81 5.21 -5.58
C ILE A 323 -0.67 6.43 -4.67
N PHE A 324 -1.78 7.15 -4.52
CA PHE A 324 -1.97 8.12 -3.44
C PHE A 324 -2.93 7.47 -2.45
N GLU A 325 -2.38 6.79 -1.44
CA GLU A 325 -3.17 6.33 -0.32
C GLU A 325 -3.50 7.50 0.60
N PHE A 326 -4.76 7.64 0.97
CA PHE A 326 -5.19 8.63 1.94
C PHE A 326 -6.31 8.11 2.84
N ALA A 327 -6.37 8.65 4.06
CA ALA A 327 -7.57 8.60 4.88
C ALA A 327 -7.81 9.98 5.52
N LEU A 328 -8.97 10.57 5.19
CA LEU A 328 -9.47 11.77 5.83
C LEU A 328 -10.43 11.38 6.95
N THR A 329 -10.24 11.93 8.14
CA THR A 329 -11.10 11.62 9.28
C THR A 329 -12.57 11.95 8.99
N ARG A 330 -13.47 11.05 9.39
CA ARG A 330 -14.94 11.23 9.31
C ARG A 330 -15.50 12.08 10.46
N SER A 331 -14.64 12.60 11.33
CA SER A 331 -15.05 13.44 12.46
C SER A 331 -15.67 14.73 11.96
N SER A 332 -16.93 15.00 12.31
CA SER A 332 -17.64 16.24 11.98
C SER A 332 -17.00 17.51 12.56
N ARG A 333 -16.10 17.38 13.54
CA ARG A 333 -15.35 18.48 14.14
C ARG A 333 -14.03 18.80 13.43
N TYR A 334 -13.64 17.99 12.45
CA TYR A 334 -12.41 18.20 11.71
C TYR A 334 -12.70 18.95 10.40
N GLN A 335 -11.87 19.93 10.09
CA GLN A 335 -11.87 20.61 8.80
C GLN A 335 -10.48 20.50 8.22
N TYR A 336 -10.35 19.96 7.00
CA TYR A 336 -9.08 19.88 6.31
C TYR A 336 -8.44 21.27 6.18
N ARG A 337 -7.11 21.36 6.39
CA ARG A 337 -6.33 22.58 6.21
C ARG A 337 -5.11 22.28 5.34
N PRO A 338 -4.92 22.99 4.21
CA PRO A 338 -3.71 22.86 3.43
C PRO A 338 -2.51 23.43 4.21
N THR A 339 -1.33 22.85 3.98
CA THR A 339 -0.05 23.27 4.56
C THR A 339 0.88 23.94 3.55
N LEU A 340 0.43 24.00 2.29
CA LEU A 340 1.16 24.57 1.15
C LEU A 340 1.20 26.09 1.15
#